data_AF-A0A376L6R9-F1
#
_entry.id   AF-A0A376L6R9-F1
#
_cell.length_a   1.000
_cell.length_b   1.000
_cell.length_c   1.000
_cell.angle_alpha   90.00
_cell.angle_beta   90.00
_cell.angle_gamma   90.00
#
_symmetry.space_group_name_H-M   'P 1'
#
loop_
_entity.id
_entity.type
_entity.pdbx_description
1 polymer ?
#
loop_
_entity_poly.entity_id
_entity_poly.type
_entity_poly.pdbx_seq_one_letter_code
_entity_poly.pdbx_strand_id
1 'polypeptide(L)'
;MRKLWNALRRPSARWSVLALVAIGIVIGIALIVLPHVGIKVTSTTEFCVSCHSMQPVYEEYKQSVHFQNASGVRAECHDCHIPPDIPGMVKRKLEASNDIYQTFIAHSIDTPEKFEAKRAELAEREWRE
;
A
#
# COMPACT_ATOMS: atom_id res chain seq x y z
N MET A 1 23.39 19.46 16.79
CA MET A 1 22.40 18.68 17.59
C MET A 1 22.08 19.30 18.96
N ARG A 2 23.05 19.59 19.85
CA ARG A 2 22.79 20.17 21.20
C ARG A 2 21.93 21.44 21.21
N LYS A 3 22.13 22.37 20.27
CA LYS A 3 21.34 23.61 20.15
C LYS A 3 19.86 23.37 19.80
N LEU A 4 19.59 22.39 18.93
CA LEU A 4 18.22 22.02 18.53
C LEU A 4 17.49 21.38 19.71
N TRP A 5 18.16 20.47 20.42
CA TRP A 5 17.60 19.78 21.59
C TRP A 5 17.26 20.73 22.74
N ASN A 6 18.13 21.71 23.03
CA ASN A 6 17.86 22.76 24.01
C ASN A 6 16.70 23.68 23.58
N ALA A 7 16.54 23.90 22.28
CA ALA A 7 15.44 24.70 21.74
C ALA A 7 14.09 23.98 21.76
N LEU A 8 14.05 22.64 21.74
CA LEU A 8 12.83 21.82 21.89
C LEU A 8 12.40 21.65 23.36
N ARG A 9 13.35 21.58 24.31
CA ARG A 9 13.05 21.37 25.74
C ARG A 9 12.65 22.63 26.51
N ARG A 10 12.86 23.82 25.94
CA ARG A 10 12.43 25.07 26.58
C ARG A 10 10.90 25.20 26.51
N PRO A 11 10.23 25.55 27.62
CA PRO A 11 8.78 25.74 27.62
C PRO A 11 8.38 26.85 26.64
N SER A 12 7.25 26.64 25.96
CA SER A 12 6.71 27.62 25.03
C SER A 12 6.29 28.89 25.77
N ALA A 13 6.92 30.02 25.45
CA ALA A 13 6.54 31.32 26.00
C ALA A 13 5.27 31.90 25.36
N ARG A 14 4.74 31.27 24.29
CA ARG A 14 3.69 31.83 23.41
C ARG A 14 2.41 31.00 23.38
N TRP A 15 2.49 29.72 23.74
CA TRP A 15 1.39 28.75 23.65
C TRP A 15 1.19 28.08 25.00
N SER A 16 -0.07 27.94 25.42
CA SER A 16 -0.39 27.22 26.66
C SER A 16 -0.01 25.74 26.54
N VAL A 17 0.29 25.10 27.67
CA VAL A 17 0.56 23.66 27.73
C VAL A 17 -0.62 22.87 27.15
N LEU A 18 -1.85 23.29 27.45
CA LEU A 18 -3.06 22.66 26.92
C LEU A 18 -3.14 22.74 25.38
N ALA A 19 -2.80 23.88 24.79
CA ALA A 19 -2.79 24.03 23.33
C ALA A 19 -1.73 23.12 22.68
N LEU A 20 -0.55 23.00 23.27
CA LEU A 20 0.50 22.11 22.77
C LEU A 20 0.10 20.63 22.87
N VAL A 21 -0.54 20.24 23.97
CA VAL A 21 -1.05 18.88 24.16
C VAL A 21 -2.14 18.56 23.14
N ALA A 22 -3.10 19.48 22.95
CA ALA A 22 -4.17 19.30 21.97
C ALA A 22 -3.62 19.12 20.54
N ILE A 23 -2.67 19.97 20.13
CA ILE A 23 -2.00 19.85 18.82
C ILE A 23 -1.25 18.51 18.74
N GLY A 24 -0.53 18.11 19.78
CA GLY A 24 0.17 16.83 19.84
C GLY A 24 -0.75 15.63 19.66
N ILE A 25 -1.94 15.67 20.28
CA ILE A 25 -2.97 14.63 20.13
C ILE A 25 -3.48 14.58 18.68
N VAL A 26 -3.81 15.73 18.10
CA VAL A 26 -4.29 15.81 16.70
C VAL A 26 -3.23 15.25 15.74
N ILE A 27 -1.96 15.64 15.90
CA ILE A 27 -0.86 15.13 15.10
C ILE A 27 -0.69 13.61 15.32
N GLY A 28 -0.75 13.15 16.56
CA GLY A 28 -0.62 11.73 16.89
C GLY A 28 -1.73 10.89 16.25
N ILE A 29 -2.98 11.35 16.32
CA ILE A 29 -4.12 10.69 15.66
C ILE A 29 -3.91 10.68 14.14
N ALA A 30 -3.53 11.81 13.54
CA ALA A 30 -3.28 11.89 12.11
C ALA A 30 -2.18 10.91 11.65
N LEU A 31 -1.08 10.81 12.41
CA LEU A 31 0.03 9.91 12.11
C LEU A 31 -0.34 8.43 12.19
N ILE A 32 -1.39 8.06 12.93
CA ILE A 32 -1.85 6.68 13.04
C ILE A 32 -2.95 6.40 12.00
N VAL A 33 -3.94 7.29 11.91
CA VAL A 33 -5.13 7.08 11.07
C VAL A 33 -4.79 7.20 9.59
N LEU A 34 -3.99 8.20 9.18
CA LEU A 34 -3.71 8.42 7.76
C LEU A 34 -3.00 7.22 7.12
N PRO A 35 -1.91 6.66 7.68
CA PRO A 35 -1.28 5.48 7.10
C PRO A 35 -2.21 4.26 7.09
N HIS A 36 -2.98 4.05 8.16
CA HIS A 36 -3.91 2.93 8.25
C HIS A 36 -4.99 2.99 7.16
N VAL A 37 -5.57 4.17 6.93
CA VAL A 37 -6.54 4.39 5.85
C VAL A 37 -5.87 4.25 4.48
N GLY A 38 -4.69 4.84 4.29
CA GLY A 38 -3.94 4.74 3.04
C GLY A 38 -3.62 3.30 2.65
N ILE A 39 -3.19 2.48 3.61
CA ILE A 39 -2.96 1.05 3.40
C ILE A 39 -4.26 0.35 2.99
N LYS A 40 -5.37 0.61 3.68
CA LYS A 40 -6.66 -0.01 3.34
C LYS A 40 -7.11 0.35 1.92
N VAL A 41 -7.02 1.62 1.55
CA VAL A 41 -7.41 2.11 0.21
C VAL A 41 -6.51 1.49 -0.86
N THR A 42 -5.20 1.47 -0.66
CA THR A 42 -4.24 0.89 -1.62
C THR A 42 -4.23 -0.64 -1.63
N SER A 43 -5.12 -1.29 -0.87
CA SER A 43 -5.28 -2.75 -0.83
C SER A 43 -6.60 -3.20 -1.45
N THR A 44 -7.46 -2.28 -1.89
CA THR A 44 -8.70 -2.67 -2.56
C THR A 44 -8.43 -3.22 -3.95
N THR A 45 -9.26 -4.16 -4.40
CA THR A 45 -9.22 -4.64 -5.78
C THR A 45 -9.37 -3.49 -6.78
N GLU A 46 -10.20 -2.48 -6.48
CA GLU A 46 -10.35 -1.28 -7.30
C GLU A 46 -9.02 -0.53 -7.50
N PHE A 47 -8.21 -0.38 -6.44
CA PHE A 47 -6.89 0.22 -6.57
C PHE A 47 -5.96 -0.66 -7.41
N CYS A 48 -5.93 -1.97 -7.18
CA CYS A 48 -5.09 -2.90 -7.94
C CYS A 48 -5.38 -2.81 -9.45
N VAL A 49 -6.66 -2.81 -9.84
CA VAL A 49 -7.07 -2.80 -11.26
C VAL A 49 -7.06 -1.41 -11.90
N SER A 50 -6.68 -0.37 -11.14
CA SER A 50 -6.53 0.98 -11.68
C SER A 50 -5.32 1.10 -12.62
N CYS A 51 -4.37 0.16 -12.55
CA CYS A 51 -3.23 0.07 -13.47
C CYS A 51 -3.57 -0.80 -14.68
N HIS A 52 -3.15 -0.39 -15.88
CA HIS A 52 -3.38 -1.15 -17.13
C HIS A 52 -2.79 -2.57 -17.07
N SER A 53 -1.66 -2.75 -16.38
CA SER A 53 -0.97 -4.04 -16.23
C SER A 53 -1.82 -5.07 -15.48
N MET A 54 -2.74 -4.61 -14.63
CA MET A 54 -3.60 -5.49 -13.82
C MET A 54 -4.96 -5.79 -14.48
N GLN A 55 -5.34 -5.09 -15.54
CA GLN A 55 -6.61 -5.32 -16.22
C GLN A 55 -6.73 -6.74 -16.81
N PRO A 56 -5.74 -7.30 -17.53
CA PRO A 56 -5.81 -8.67 -18.03
C PRO A 56 -5.91 -9.70 -16.90
N VAL A 57 -5.17 -9.48 -15.81
CA VAL A 57 -5.19 -10.33 -14.61
C VAL A 57 -6.57 -10.30 -13.95
N TYR A 58 -7.23 -9.14 -13.93
CA TYR A 58 -8.59 -9.02 -13.39
C TYR A 58 -9.62 -9.78 -14.22
N GLU A 59 -9.51 -9.78 -15.55
CA GLU A 59 -10.38 -10.56 -16.42
C GLU A 59 -10.24 -12.06 -16.16
N GLU A 60 -9.01 -12.56 -15.96
CA GLU A 60 -8.75 -13.95 -15.58
C GLU A 60 -9.28 -14.28 -14.17
N TYR A 61 -9.04 -13.39 -13.21
CA TYR A 61 -9.56 -13.53 -11.85
C TYR A 61 -11.08 -13.66 -11.83
N LYS A 62 -11.80 -12.87 -12.64
CA LYS A 62 -13.26 -12.96 -12.79
C LYS A 62 -13.75 -14.30 -13.34
N GLN A 63 -12.90 -15.07 -14.02
CA GLN A 63 -13.21 -16.41 -14.51
C GLN A 63 -12.77 -17.51 -13.54
N SER A 64 -12.00 -17.15 -12.50
CA SER A 64 -11.50 -18.10 -11.52
C SER A 64 -12.54 -18.49 -10.47
N VAL A 65 -12.29 -19.60 -9.78
CA VAL A 65 -13.07 -20.04 -8.61
C VAL A 65 -13.04 -19.05 -7.44
N HIS A 66 -12.07 -18.14 -7.41
CA HIS A 66 -11.97 -17.10 -6.38
C HIS A 66 -13.00 -15.98 -6.57
N PHE A 67 -13.53 -15.82 -7.79
CA PHE A 67 -14.59 -14.86 -8.12
C PHE A 67 -15.94 -15.54 -8.38
N GLN A 68 -15.95 -16.63 -9.15
CA GLN A 68 -17.14 -17.41 -9.51
C GLN A 68 -17.19 -18.68 -8.67
N ASN A 69 -17.91 -18.64 -7.55
CA ASN A 69 -18.13 -19.81 -6.70
C ASN A 69 -19.57 -19.89 -6.20
N ALA A 70 -19.92 -21.07 -5.68
CA ALA A 70 -21.26 -21.37 -5.21
C ALA A 70 -21.63 -20.66 -3.89
N SER A 71 -20.64 -20.21 -3.09
CA SER A 71 -20.90 -19.52 -1.82
C SER A 71 -21.28 -18.06 -2.00
N GLY A 72 -20.96 -17.46 -3.16
CA GLY A 72 -21.17 -16.03 -3.42
C GLY A 72 -20.19 -15.11 -2.70
N VAL A 73 -19.23 -15.67 -1.94
CA VAL A 73 -18.15 -14.92 -1.26
C VAL A 73 -16.96 -14.86 -2.20
N ARG A 74 -16.43 -13.66 -2.44
CA ARG A 74 -15.28 -13.44 -3.33
C ARG A 74 -14.04 -13.13 -2.51
N ALA A 75 -12.92 -13.75 -2.87
CA ALA A 75 -11.62 -13.38 -2.32
C ALA A 75 -11.10 -12.16 -3.08
N GLU A 76 -10.83 -11.07 -2.38
CA GLU A 76 -10.28 -9.84 -2.95
C GLU A 76 -8.77 -10.00 -3.21
N CYS A 77 -8.17 -9.13 -4.03
CA CYS A 77 -6.73 -9.22 -4.35
C CYS A 77 -5.84 -9.25 -3.10
N HIS A 78 -6.18 -8.48 -2.07
CA HIS A 78 -5.41 -8.44 -0.83
C HIS A 78 -5.47 -9.73 -0.01
N ASP A 79 -6.51 -10.55 -0.19
CA ASP A 79 -6.69 -11.77 0.62
C ASP A 79 -5.59 -12.80 0.34
N CYS A 80 -5.01 -12.75 -0.86
CA CYS A 80 -3.89 -13.61 -1.25
C CYS A 80 -2.56 -12.86 -1.35
N HIS A 81 -2.56 -11.60 -1.84
CA HIS A 81 -1.30 -10.88 -2.11
C HIS A 81 -0.76 -10.07 -0.94
N ILE A 82 -1.54 -9.84 0.13
CA ILE A 82 -1.11 -8.98 1.25
C ILE A 82 -1.27 -9.76 2.56
N PRO A 83 -0.16 -10.08 3.27
CA PRO A 83 -0.25 -10.74 4.56
C PRO A 83 -1.09 -9.95 5.57
N PRO A 84 -1.89 -10.62 6.41
CA PRO A 84 -2.77 -9.94 7.36
C PRO A 84 -2.03 -9.35 8.56
N ASP A 85 -0.80 -9.80 8.83
CA ASP A 85 0.04 -9.28 9.91
C ASP A 85 0.73 -7.96 9.51
N ILE A 86 0.92 -7.07 10.47
CA ILE A 86 1.51 -5.74 10.22
C ILE A 86 2.92 -5.84 9.60
N PRO A 87 3.87 -6.65 10.13
CA PRO A 87 5.19 -6.79 9.53
C PRO A 87 5.17 -7.26 8.07
N GLY A 88 4.44 -8.33 7.77
CA GLY A 88 4.30 -8.88 6.42
C GLY A 88 3.62 -7.90 5.46
N MET A 89 2.54 -7.25 5.91
CA MET A 89 1.85 -6.21 5.15
C MET A 89 2.78 -5.05 4.77
N VAL A 90 3.57 -4.55 5.73
CA VAL A 90 4.52 -3.45 5.50
C VAL A 90 5.63 -3.88 4.54
N LYS A 91 6.21 -5.08 4.73
CA LYS A 91 7.21 -5.65 3.82
C LYS A 91 6.67 -5.69 2.40
N ARG A 92 5.49 -6.30 2.22
CA ARG A 92 4.87 -6.49 0.91
C ARG A 92 4.53 -5.16 0.23
N LYS A 93 4.08 -4.15 0.98
CA LYS A 93 3.83 -2.80 0.46
C LYS A 93 5.12 -2.09 0.01
N LEU A 94 6.23 -2.29 0.72
CA LEU A 94 7.53 -1.77 0.32
C LEU A 94 8.02 -2.44 -0.97
N GLU A 95 7.86 -3.76 -1.09
CA GLU A 95 8.22 -4.50 -2.31
C GLU A 95 7.33 -4.11 -3.50
N ALA A 96 6.01 -3.97 -3.28
CA ALA A 96 5.06 -3.52 -4.30
C ALA A 96 5.37 -2.11 -4.85
N SER A 97 6.07 -1.27 -4.08
CA SER A 97 6.50 0.04 -4.58
C SER A 97 7.44 -0.07 -5.79
N ASN A 98 8.10 -1.22 -5.96
CA ASN A 98 8.88 -1.50 -7.17
C ASN A 98 8.01 -1.50 -8.42
N ASP A 99 6.78 -2.01 -8.37
CA ASP A 99 5.90 -2.05 -9.55
C ASP A 99 5.52 -0.63 -10.00
N ILE A 100 5.38 0.31 -9.06
CA ILE A 100 5.19 1.73 -9.33
C ILE A 100 6.43 2.30 -10.03
N TYR A 101 7.63 2.01 -9.51
CA TYR A 101 8.89 2.44 -10.13
C TYR A 101 9.05 1.87 -11.55
N GLN A 102 8.76 0.57 -11.73
CA GLN A 102 8.85 -0.10 -13.03
C GLN A 102 7.83 0.44 -14.03
N THR A 103 6.68 0.91 -13.56
CA THR A 103 5.64 1.51 -14.40
C THR A 103 6.00 2.95 -14.78
N PHE A 104 6.27 3.82 -13.81
CA PHE A 104 6.34 5.26 -14.06
C PHE A 104 7.74 5.80 -14.34
N ILE A 105 8.79 5.11 -13.89
CA ILE A 105 10.17 5.60 -14.00
C ILE A 105 10.99 4.74 -14.95
N ALA A 106 10.96 3.41 -14.78
CA ALA A 106 11.75 2.51 -15.62
C ALA A 106 11.04 2.12 -16.93
N HIS A 107 9.73 2.36 -17.03
CA HIS A 107 8.92 2.00 -18.20
C HIS A 107 9.11 0.53 -18.62
N SER A 108 9.21 -0.38 -17.65
CA SER A 108 9.45 -1.80 -17.86
C SER A 108 8.17 -2.64 -17.94
N ILE A 109 7.05 -2.13 -17.44
CA ILE A 109 5.73 -2.80 -17.44
C ILE A 109 4.60 -1.82 -17.77
N ASP A 110 4.94 -0.67 -18.36
CA ASP A 110 4.04 0.46 -18.59
C ASP A 110 3.16 0.31 -19.84
N THR A 111 3.29 -0.80 -20.57
CA THR A 111 2.34 -1.21 -21.62
C THR A 111 1.93 -2.67 -21.43
N PRO A 112 0.76 -3.08 -21.96
CA PRO A 112 0.32 -4.48 -21.91
C PRO A 112 1.36 -5.45 -22.48
N GLU A 113 2.03 -5.10 -23.58
CA GLU A 113 3.01 -5.96 -24.24
C GLU A 113 4.25 -6.16 -23.39
N LYS A 114 4.73 -5.11 -22.73
CA LYS A 114 5.89 -5.19 -21.82
C LYS A 114 5.57 -5.97 -20.55
N PHE A 115 4.37 -5.80 -20.01
CA PHE A 115 3.89 -6.59 -18.89
C PHE A 115 3.82 -8.07 -19.28
N GLU A 116 3.21 -8.38 -20.42
CA GLU A 116 3.04 -9.76 -20.87
C GLU A 116 4.37 -10.45 -21.15
N ALA A 117 5.35 -9.72 -21.70
CA ALA A 117 6.72 -10.22 -21.88
C ALA A 117 7.42 -10.62 -20.58
N LYS A 118 6.98 -10.08 -19.43
CA LYS A 118 7.52 -10.37 -18.09
C LYS A 118 6.57 -11.17 -17.21
N ARG A 119 5.38 -11.54 -17.70
CA ARG A 119 4.30 -12.08 -16.88
C ARG A 119 4.72 -13.30 -16.07
N ALA A 120 5.41 -14.25 -16.71
CA ALA A 120 5.86 -15.47 -16.05
C ALA A 120 6.85 -15.18 -14.90
N GLU A 121 7.84 -14.31 -15.14
CA GLU A 121 8.81 -13.90 -14.11
C GLU A 121 8.11 -13.22 -12.92
N LEU A 122 7.16 -12.32 -13.21
CA LEU A 122 6.40 -11.60 -12.19
C LEU A 122 5.50 -12.54 -11.39
N ALA A 123 4.81 -13.49 -12.05
CA ALA A 123 3.96 -14.48 -11.39
C ALA A 123 4.76 -15.40 -10.47
N GLU A 124 5.91 -15.90 -10.92
CA GLU A 124 6.79 -16.71 -10.08
C GLU A 124 7.31 -15.95 -8.86
N ARG A 125 7.53 -14.64 -8.98
CA ARG A 125 7.93 -13.80 -7.85
C ARG A 125 6.82 -13.72 -6.81
N GLU A 126 5.58 -13.53 -7.24
CA GLU A 126 4.42 -13.49 -6.34
C GLU A 126 4.18 -14.84 -5.63
N TRP A 127 4.44 -15.97 -6.29
CA TRP A 127 4.22 -17.29 -5.70
C TRP A 127 5.33 -17.75 -4.73
N ARG A 128 6.48 -17.09 -4.72
CA ARG A 128 7.60 -17.40 -3.82
C ARG A 128 7.52 -16.70 -2.47
N GLU A 129 6.66 -15.69 -2.36
CA GLU A 129 6.37 -14.96 -1.12
C GLU A 129 5.45 -15.79 -0.20
#